data_AF-A0A1H0B942-F1
#
_entry.id   AF-A0A1H0B942-F1
#
_cell.length_a   1.000
_cell.length_b   1.000
_cell.length_c   1.000
_cell.angle_alpha   90.00
_cell.angle_beta   90.00
_cell.angle_gamma   90.00
#
_symmetry.space_group_name_H-M   'P 1'
#
loop_
_entity.id
_entity.type
_entity.pdbx_description
1 polymer ?
#
loop_
_entity_poly.entity_id
_entity_poly.type
_entity_poly.pdbx_seq_one_letter_code
_entity_poly.pdbx_strand_id
1 'polypeptide(L)'
;MKRILLAATLLGAGAGLAQAETAGERAARCAAQSEIVRQAVTLRAEGKRENRAIRTITRDRADLDTPYTEAISPLIGWVYTLNDAQLEGDVAGEFRTACDGYKP
;
A
#
# COMPACT_ATOMS: atom_id res chain seq x y z
N MET A 1 -50.36 9.09 40.18
CA MET A 1 -49.41 8.11 39.60
C MET A 1 -49.31 8.35 38.09
N LYS A 2 -48.23 8.97 37.61
CA LYS A 2 -47.96 9.15 36.18
C LYS A 2 -46.48 8.79 35.98
N ARG A 3 -46.23 7.67 35.31
CA ARG A 3 -44.90 7.10 35.08
C ARG A 3 -44.11 8.05 34.17
N ILE A 4 -43.00 8.60 34.68
CA ILE A 4 -42.03 9.36 33.89
C ILE A 4 -41.27 8.33 33.05
N LEU A 5 -41.54 8.31 31.74
CA LEU A 5 -40.78 7.50 30.79
C LEU A 5 -39.48 8.23 30.46
N LEU A 6 -38.37 7.68 30.96
CA LEU A 6 -37.02 7.94 30.49
C LEU A 6 -36.92 7.54 29.01
N ALA A 7 -36.73 8.51 28.12
CA ALA A 7 -36.32 8.28 26.74
C ALA A 7 -34.84 8.63 26.61
N ALA A 8 -33.97 7.65 26.88
CA ALA A 8 -32.56 7.73 26.55
C ALA A 8 -32.40 7.47 25.05
N THR A 9 -32.45 8.51 24.23
CA THR A 9 -32.06 8.45 22.81
C THR A 9 -30.54 8.50 22.71
N LEU A 10 -29.91 7.34 22.88
CA LEU A 10 -28.55 7.08 22.39
C LEU A 10 -28.65 6.81 20.88
N LEU A 11 -28.49 7.85 20.06
CA LEU A 11 -28.06 7.67 18.66
C LEU A 11 -26.60 8.13 18.56
N GLY A 12 -25.69 7.22 18.87
CA GLY A 12 -24.30 7.32 18.47
C GLY A 12 -24.20 7.14 16.95
N ALA A 13 -24.38 8.22 16.20
CA ALA A 13 -23.98 8.31 14.81
C ALA A 13 -22.49 8.65 14.78
N GLY A 14 -21.64 7.63 14.98
CA GLY A 14 -20.21 7.84 15.17
C GLY A 14 -19.41 6.59 14.84
N ALA A 15 -19.65 5.99 13.69
CA ALA A 15 -18.70 5.09 13.05
C ALA A 15 -18.87 5.28 11.55
N GLY A 16 -17.97 6.05 10.93
CA GLY A 16 -17.83 6.01 9.48
C GLY A 16 -17.59 4.57 9.09
N LEU A 17 -18.46 4.03 8.23
CA LEU A 17 -18.27 2.72 7.65
C LEU A 17 -16.99 2.82 6.80
N ALA A 18 -15.87 2.34 7.33
CA ALA A 18 -14.72 2.03 6.52
C ALA A 18 -15.19 0.96 5.52
N GLN A 19 -15.43 1.37 4.27
CA GLN A 19 -15.82 0.45 3.23
C GLN A 19 -14.64 -0.50 3.01
N ALA A 20 -14.86 -1.79 3.22
CA ALA A 20 -13.90 -2.80 2.85
C ALA A 20 -13.66 -2.71 1.35
N GLU A 21 -12.38 -2.68 0.93
CA GLU A 21 -12.04 -2.66 -0.49
C GLU A 21 -12.62 -3.89 -1.21
N THR A 22 -13.04 -3.68 -2.44
CA THR A 22 -13.42 -4.78 -3.34
C THR A 22 -12.20 -5.57 -3.78
N ALA A 23 -12.42 -6.78 -4.29
CA ALA A 23 -11.34 -7.59 -4.87
C ALA A 23 -10.67 -6.91 -6.08
N GLY A 24 -11.44 -6.15 -6.87
CA GLY A 24 -10.92 -5.40 -8.01
C GLY A 24 -10.01 -4.24 -7.57
N GLU A 25 -10.43 -3.47 -6.58
CA GLU A 25 -9.62 -2.37 -6.02
C GLU A 25 -8.34 -2.91 -5.37
N ARG A 26 -8.43 -4.03 -4.65
CA ARG A 26 -7.25 -4.71 -4.10
C ARG A 26 -6.27 -5.11 -5.20
N ALA A 27 -6.76 -5.79 -6.23
CA ALA A 27 -5.90 -6.26 -7.33
C ALA A 27 -5.23 -5.09 -8.05
N ALA A 28 -5.95 -3.99 -8.29
CA ALA A 28 -5.40 -2.78 -8.89
C ALA A 28 -4.31 -2.16 -8.00
N ARG A 29 -4.56 -2.03 -6.69
CA ARG A 29 -3.59 -1.53 -5.73
C ARG A 29 -2.35 -2.42 -5.66
N CYS A 30 -2.52 -3.73 -5.55
CA CYS A 30 -1.42 -4.68 -5.47
C CYS A 30 -0.59 -4.68 -6.75
N ALA A 31 -1.22 -4.55 -7.92
CA ALA A 31 -0.51 -4.36 -9.19
C ALA A 31 0.32 -3.07 -9.18
N ALA A 32 -0.26 -1.93 -8.78
CA ALA A 32 0.45 -0.66 -8.74
C ALA A 32 1.65 -0.68 -7.79
N GLN A 33 1.50 -1.29 -6.61
CA GLN A 33 2.57 -1.41 -5.61
C GLN A 33 3.66 -2.42 -6.04
N SER A 34 3.28 -3.55 -6.64
CA SER A 34 4.25 -4.52 -7.16
C SER A 34 5.13 -3.92 -8.28
N GLU A 35 4.56 -3.02 -9.07
CA GLU A 35 5.29 -2.30 -10.11
C GLU A 35 6.29 -1.28 -9.52
N ILE A 36 5.93 -0.62 -8.41
CA ILE A 36 6.88 0.21 -7.64
C ILE A 36 8.05 -0.64 -7.15
N VAL A 37 7.77 -1.81 -6.57
CA VAL A 37 8.79 -2.75 -6.09
C VAL A 37 9.70 -3.20 -7.23
N ARG A 38 9.14 -3.57 -8.38
CA ARG A 38 9.91 -3.97 -9.57
C ARG A 38 10.86 -2.87 -10.05
N GLN A 39 10.38 -1.63 -10.13
CA GLN A 39 11.22 -0.48 -10.49
C GLN A 39 12.32 -0.24 -9.47
N ALA A 40 12.03 -0.37 -8.18
CA ALA A 40 13.01 -0.21 -7.10
C ALA A 40 14.14 -1.25 -7.20
N VAL A 41 13.80 -2.52 -7.41
CA VAL A 41 14.77 -3.61 -7.62
C VAL A 41 15.64 -3.33 -8.85
N THR A 42 15.04 -2.89 -9.95
CA THR A 42 15.77 -2.52 -11.18
C THR A 42 16.77 -1.40 -10.91
N LEU A 43 16.34 -0.31 -10.27
CA LEU A 43 17.22 0.82 -9.97
C LEU A 43 18.32 0.45 -8.97
N ARG A 44 18.03 -0.43 -8.00
CA ARG A 44 19.04 -0.95 -7.08
C ARG A 44 20.08 -1.79 -7.81
N ALA A 45 19.67 -2.66 -8.74
CA ALA A 45 20.57 -3.45 -9.57
C ALA A 45 21.47 -2.58 -10.47
N GLU A 46 20.98 -1.41 -10.91
CA GLU A 46 21.78 -0.40 -11.61
C GLU A 46 22.71 0.44 -10.69
N GLY A 47 22.80 0.09 -9.41
CA GLY A 47 23.63 0.79 -8.43
C GLY A 47 23.08 2.16 -8.01
N LYS A 48 21.79 2.45 -8.25
CA LYS A 48 21.19 3.70 -7.73
C LYS A 48 21.01 3.60 -6.22
N ARG A 49 21.26 4.71 -5.52
CA ARG A 49 20.95 4.85 -4.08
C ARG A 49 19.45 5.04 -3.87
N GLU A 50 18.95 4.62 -2.71
CA GLU A 50 17.54 4.68 -2.30
C GLU A 50 16.89 6.04 -2.58
N ASN A 51 17.48 7.13 -2.09
CA ASN A 51 16.95 8.49 -2.31
C ASN A 51 16.83 8.87 -3.80
N ARG A 52 17.69 8.32 -4.66
CA ARG A 52 17.58 8.52 -6.12
C ARG A 52 16.45 7.67 -6.69
N ALA A 53 16.30 6.43 -6.24
CA ALA A 53 15.18 5.58 -6.65
C ALA A 53 13.82 6.19 -6.28
N ILE A 54 13.67 6.69 -5.05
CA ILE A 54 12.45 7.39 -4.60
C ILE A 54 12.11 8.54 -5.55
N ARG A 55 13.04 9.47 -5.80
CA ARG A 55 12.78 10.61 -6.69
C ARG A 55 12.45 10.20 -8.12
N THR A 56 13.15 9.20 -8.67
CA THR A 56 12.89 8.70 -10.02
C THR A 56 11.47 8.13 -10.10
N ILE A 57 11.14 7.19 -9.21
CA ILE A 57 9.84 6.50 -9.24
C ILE A 57 8.69 7.47 -8.93
N THR A 58 8.85 8.40 -7.97
CA THR A 58 7.83 9.43 -7.71
C THR A 58 7.54 10.28 -8.94
N ARG A 59 8.55 10.65 -9.72
CA ARG A 59 8.35 11.43 -10.95
C ARG A 59 7.72 10.57 -12.05
N ASP A 60 8.19 9.34 -12.22
CA ASP A 60 7.76 8.43 -13.28
C ASP A 60 6.34 7.89 -13.01
N ARG A 61 5.84 8.04 -11.78
CA ARG A 61 4.51 7.62 -11.30
C ARG A 61 3.66 8.78 -10.80
N ALA A 62 3.92 9.99 -11.31
CA ALA A 62 3.16 11.18 -10.95
C ALA A 62 1.69 11.14 -11.42
N ASP A 63 1.35 10.16 -12.27
CA ASP A 63 0.01 9.85 -12.74
C ASP A 63 -0.82 9.01 -11.74
N LEU A 64 -0.20 8.45 -10.71
CA LEU A 64 -0.91 7.67 -9.71
C LEU A 64 -1.66 8.56 -8.70
N ASP A 65 -2.81 8.07 -8.24
CA ASP A 65 -3.56 8.69 -7.14
C ASP A 65 -2.73 8.77 -5.84
N THR A 66 -3.06 9.75 -4.99
CA THR A 66 -2.34 10.05 -3.74
C THR A 66 -2.00 8.82 -2.89
N PRO A 67 -2.94 7.88 -2.61
CA PRO A 67 -2.63 6.72 -1.76
C PRO A 67 -1.50 5.85 -2.30
N TYR A 68 -1.32 5.80 -3.63
CA TYR A 68 -0.22 5.03 -4.22
C TYR A 68 1.10 5.80 -4.16
N THR A 69 1.06 7.12 -4.32
CA THR A 69 2.28 7.95 -4.21
C THR A 69 2.86 7.95 -2.79
N GLU A 70 2.01 7.89 -1.76
CA GLU A 70 2.43 7.74 -0.36
C GLU A 70 3.10 6.39 -0.09
N ALA A 71 2.72 5.35 -0.82
CA ALA A 71 3.33 4.02 -0.70
C ALA A 71 4.73 3.93 -1.33
N ILE A 72 5.13 4.87 -2.19
CA ILE A 72 6.41 4.81 -2.92
C ILE A 72 7.61 4.74 -1.97
N SER A 73 7.69 5.68 -1.03
CA SER A 73 8.82 5.77 -0.09
C SER A 73 8.97 4.51 0.78
N PRO A 74 7.94 4.03 1.51
CA PRO A 74 8.09 2.85 2.36
C PRO A 74 8.38 1.57 1.57
N LEU A 75 7.78 1.39 0.37
CA LEU A 75 8.05 0.22 -0.47
C LEU A 75 9.50 0.19 -0.96
N ILE A 76 10.01 1.34 -1.43
CA ILE A 76 11.40 1.44 -1.86
C ILE A 76 12.34 1.23 -0.68
N GLY A 77 12.07 1.85 0.48
CA GLY A 77 12.86 1.66 1.68
C GLY A 77 12.98 0.18 2.05
N TRP A 78 11.86 -0.56 2.04
CA TRP A 78 11.87 -2.01 2.25
C TRP A 78 12.75 -2.75 1.23
N VAL A 79 12.63 -2.46 -0.07
CA VAL A 79 13.47 -3.08 -1.12
C VAL A 79 14.95 -2.84 -0.85
N TYR A 80 15.34 -1.68 -0.33
CA TYR A 80 16.73 -1.35 -0.02
C TYR A 80 17.25 -2.01 1.27
N THR A 81 16.38 -2.58 2.11
CA THR A 81 16.78 -3.42 3.26
C THR A 81 17.04 -4.88 2.92
N LEU A 82 16.62 -5.34 1.73
CA LEU A 82 16.79 -6.75 1.32
C LEU A 82 18.27 -7.10 1.15
N ASN A 83 18.66 -8.32 1.50
CA ASN A 83 19.99 -8.83 1.20
C ASN A 83 20.10 -9.33 -0.26
N ASP A 84 21.31 -9.63 -0.72
CA ASP A 84 21.56 -9.99 -2.12
C ASP A 84 20.82 -11.28 -2.53
N ALA A 85 20.77 -12.29 -1.65
CA ALA A 85 20.05 -13.53 -1.91
C ALA A 85 18.54 -13.31 -2.11
N GLN A 86 17.94 -12.33 -1.41
CA GLN A 86 16.54 -11.95 -1.60
C GLN A 86 16.32 -11.22 -2.93
N LEU A 87 17.30 -10.45 -3.42
CA LEU A 87 17.19 -9.71 -4.69
C LEU A 87 17.35 -10.58 -5.93
N GLU A 88 17.97 -11.76 -5.80
CA GLU A 88 18.09 -12.74 -6.87
C GLU A 88 16.74 -13.40 -7.22
N GLY A 89 15.76 -13.34 -6.32
CA GLY A 89 14.41 -13.87 -6.51
C GLY A 89 13.45 -12.90 -7.23
N ASP A 90 12.21 -13.36 -7.46
CA ASP A 90 11.13 -12.53 -7.99
C ASP A 90 10.46 -11.71 -6.88
N VAL A 91 11.19 -10.74 -6.33
CA VAL A 91 10.73 -9.90 -5.22
C VAL A 91 9.38 -9.24 -5.51
N ALA A 92 9.17 -8.79 -6.76
CA ALA A 92 7.93 -8.12 -7.15
C ALA A 92 6.75 -9.10 -7.25
N GLY A 93 6.97 -10.30 -7.81
CA GLY A 93 5.95 -11.35 -7.87
C GLY A 93 5.60 -11.93 -6.51
N GLU A 94 6.57 -12.12 -5.63
CA GLU A 94 6.37 -12.54 -4.24
C GLU A 94 5.58 -11.49 -3.46
N PHE A 95 5.97 -10.21 -3.59
CA PHE A 95 5.22 -9.11 -3.01
C PHE A 95 3.77 -9.08 -3.50
N ARG A 96 3.55 -9.23 -4.81
CA ARG A 96 2.21 -9.25 -5.40
C ARG A 96 1.38 -10.39 -4.83
N THR A 97 1.94 -11.60 -4.77
CA THR A 97 1.27 -12.78 -4.23
C THR A 97 0.85 -12.56 -2.77
N ALA A 98 1.73 -11.97 -1.96
CA ALA A 98 1.43 -11.64 -0.57
C ALA A 98 0.34 -10.55 -0.47
N CYS A 99 0.42 -9.50 -1.29
CA CYS A 99 -0.56 -8.42 -1.31
C CYS A 99 -1.96 -8.89 -1.70
N ASP A 100 -2.06 -9.72 -2.76
CA ASP A 100 -3.33 -10.27 -3.23
C ASP A 100 -3.96 -11.23 -2.20
N GLY A 101 -3.13 -11.97 -1.46
CA GLY A 101 -3.54 -12.92 -0.43
C GLY A 101 -3.86 -12.30 0.94
N TYR A 102 -3.55 -11.01 1.15
CA TYR A 102 -3.73 -10.35 2.44
C TYR A 102 -5.22 -10.22 2.81
N LYS A 103 -5.55 -10.62 4.03
CA LYS A 103 -6.86 -10.46 4.66
C LYS A 103 -6.67 -9.65 5.94
N PRO A 104 -7.14 -8.39 6.00
CA PRO A 104 -7.02 -7.54 7.18
C PRO A 104 -7.83 -8.06 8.37
#